data_AF-A0A838UHI6-F1
#
_entry.id   AF-A0A838UHI6-F1
#
_cell.length_a   1.000
_cell.length_b   1.000
_cell.length_c   1.000
_cell.angle_alpha   90.00
_cell.angle_beta   90.00
_cell.angle_gamma   90.00
#
_symmetry.space_group_name_H-M   'P 1'
#
loop_
_entity.id
_entity.type
_entity.pdbx_description
1 polymer ?
#
loop_
_entity_poly.entity_id
_entity_poly.type
_entity_poly.pdbx_seq_one_letter_code
_entity_poly.pdbx_strand_id
1 'polypeptide(L)'
;MISPGAAKTRQGGILGGLRGKKPAASAPRALHDGAVARSRQAALYERMGAPDTVEGRFEVLTLHVILLIDRLGRSDPAEASARQELFDVYLADLDGALREMGVGDLAVGKRMRKLGEAFYGRAASYEAALAALPEVAPLEALIARTVLD
;
A
#
# COMPACT_ATOMS: atom_id res chain seq x y z
N MET A 1 7.63 -18.01 68.53
CA MET A 1 6.20 -17.77 68.75
C MET A 1 6.01 -16.36 69.27
N ILE A 2 4.89 -15.72 68.89
CA ILE A 2 4.36 -14.40 69.29
C ILE A 2 4.90 -13.19 68.50
N SER A 3 4.02 -12.65 67.64
CA SER A 3 4.13 -11.36 66.94
C SER A 3 4.12 -10.16 67.89
N PRO A 4 4.45 -8.97 67.39
CA PRO A 4 3.43 -7.92 67.42
C PRO A 4 3.36 -7.11 66.11
N GLY A 5 2.14 -6.73 65.73
CA GLY A 5 1.89 -5.87 64.57
C GLY A 5 2.04 -4.38 64.87
N ALA A 6 2.06 -3.58 63.81
CA ALA A 6 1.67 -2.18 63.82
C ALA A 6 1.29 -1.75 62.39
N ALA A 7 0.41 -0.76 62.32
CA ALA A 7 -0.48 -0.48 61.21
C ALA A 7 0.12 0.44 60.11
N LYS A 8 -0.33 0.16 58.88
CA LYS A 8 -0.77 1.06 57.80
C LYS A 8 -0.06 2.43 57.65
N THR A 9 0.63 2.56 56.52
CA THR A 9 0.77 3.85 55.82
C THR A 9 0.30 3.67 54.38
N ARG A 10 -0.71 4.43 53.97
CA ARG A 10 -1.12 4.60 52.58
C ARG A 10 -0.11 5.51 51.90
N GLN A 11 0.39 5.13 50.74
CA GLN A 11 0.90 6.09 49.76
C GLN A 11 0.38 5.67 48.39
N GLY A 12 -0.48 6.52 47.83
CA GLY A 12 -0.97 6.39 46.47
C GLY A 12 0.00 7.04 45.51
N GLY A 13 -0.13 6.63 44.25
CA GLY A 13 0.54 7.22 43.11
C GLY A 13 1.44 6.23 42.38
N ILE A 14 1.59 6.25 41.07
CA ILE A 14 1.07 7.13 40.01
C ILE A 14 1.36 6.32 38.71
N LEU A 15 0.57 6.54 37.65
CA LEU A 15 0.86 6.14 36.25
C LEU A 15 0.62 4.65 35.95
N GLY A 16 -0.48 4.24 35.29
CA GLY A 16 -1.17 4.92 34.21
C GLY A 16 -0.73 4.30 32.89
N GLY A 17 -1.54 3.35 32.41
CA GLY A 17 -1.63 2.92 31.01
C GLY A 17 -0.30 2.61 30.32
N LEU A 18 0.07 1.33 30.30
CA LEU A 18 0.77 0.77 29.14
C LEU A 18 -0.19 0.87 27.95
N ARG A 19 -0.27 2.08 27.40
CA ARG A 19 -0.83 2.36 26.08
C ARG A 19 0.04 1.55 25.14
N GLY A 20 -0.46 0.37 24.75
CA GLY A 20 0.22 -0.49 23.79
C GLY A 20 0.69 0.39 22.64
N LYS A 21 2.01 0.53 22.48
CA LYS A 21 2.55 1.11 21.26
C LYS A 21 1.95 0.28 20.14
N LYS A 22 1.19 0.90 19.23
CA LYS A 22 0.89 0.25 17.95
C LYS A 22 2.24 -0.27 17.44
N PRO A 23 2.37 -1.57 17.13
CA PRO A 23 3.61 -2.06 16.55
C PRO A 23 3.94 -1.16 15.37
N ALA A 24 5.19 -0.70 15.28
CA ALA A 24 5.63 0.07 14.12
C ALA A 24 5.27 -0.75 12.87
N ALA A 25 4.65 -0.10 11.89
CA ALA A 25 4.32 -0.77 10.63
C ALA A 25 5.60 -1.41 10.06
N SER A 26 5.49 -2.63 9.53
CA SER A 26 6.60 -3.23 8.78
C SER A 26 6.99 -2.30 7.62
N ALA A 27 8.24 -2.35 7.19
CA ALA A 27 8.71 -1.49 6.10
C ALA A 27 7.83 -1.57 4.83
N PRO A 28 7.36 -2.77 4.39
CA PRO A 28 6.43 -2.87 3.26
C PRO A 28 5.07 -2.22 3.50
N ARG A 29 4.51 -2.34 4.71
CA ARG A 29 3.26 -1.64 5.06
C ARG A 29 3.45 -0.12 5.02
N ALA A 30 4.56 0.38 5.54
CA ALA A 30 4.85 1.81 5.51
C ALA A 30 5.03 2.34 4.08
N LEU A 31 5.64 1.57 3.18
CA LEU A 31 5.73 1.88 1.76
C LEU A 31 4.36 1.93 1.09
N HIS A 32 3.50 0.93 1.36
CA HIS A 32 2.12 0.92 0.88
C HIS A 32 1.33 2.13 1.39
N ASP A 33 1.43 2.47 2.68
CA ASP A 33 0.76 3.65 3.26
C ASP A 33 1.22 4.96 2.61
N GLY A 34 2.53 5.05 2.34
CA GLY A 34 3.09 6.14 1.55
C GLY A 34 2.50 6.20 0.15
N ALA A 35 2.38 5.06 -0.55
CA ALA A 35 1.78 4.99 -1.87
C ALA A 35 0.31 5.43 -1.86
N VAL A 36 -0.48 4.99 -0.89
CA VAL A 36 -1.88 5.42 -0.70
C VAL A 36 -1.98 6.92 -0.43
N ALA A 37 -1.11 7.47 0.41
CA ALA A 37 -1.11 8.90 0.70
C ALA A 37 -0.74 9.73 -0.55
N ARG A 38 0.24 9.26 -1.35
CA ARG A 38 0.68 9.93 -2.57
C ARG A 38 -0.33 9.79 -3.72
N SER A 39 -0.97 8.64 -3.87
CA SER A 39 -1.99 8.43 -4.89
C SER A 39 -3.23 9.31 -4.68
N ARG A 40 -3.52 9.72 -3.45
CA ARG A 40 -4.66 10.59 -3.11
C ARG A 40 -4.37 12.09 -3.20
N GLN A 41 -3.21 12.50 -3.73
CA GLN A 41 -2.92 13.93 -3.89
C GLN A 41 -3.85 14.57 -4.91
N ALA A 42 -4.60 15.59 -4.49
CA ALA A 42 -5.61 16.28 -5.31
C ALA A 42 -5.07 16.72 -6.69
N ALA A 43 -3.82 17.19 -6.75
CA ALA A 43 -3.18 17.61 -7.99
C ALA A 43 -3.13 16.52 -9.08
N LEU A 44 -3.13 15.23 -8.73
CA LEU A 44 -3.16 14.14 -9.70
C LEU A 44 -4.49 14.12 -10.48
N TYR A 45 -5.59 14.50 -9.83
CA TYR A 45 -6.92 14.48 -10.41
C TYR A 45 -7.27 15.85 -11.02
N GLU A 46 -7.00 16.92 -10.28
CA GLU A 46 -7.39 18.29 -10.66
C GLU A 46 -6.49 18.88 -11.75
N ARG A 47 -5.19 18.57 -11.73
CA ARG A 47 -4.20 19.19 -12.63
C ARG A 47 -3.63 18.23 -13.65
N MET A 48 -3.39 16.98 -13.26
CA MET A 48 -2.80 15.97 -14.13
C MET A 48 -3.84 15.15 -14.91
N GLY A 49 -5.14 15.33 -14.60
CA GLY A 49 -6.24 14.79 -15.39
C GLY A 49 -6.60 13.34 -15.12
N ALA A 50 -6.09 12.71 -14.05
CA ALA A 50 -6.53 11.38 -13.68
C ALA A 50 -8.04 11.39 -13.31
N PRO A 51 -8.85 10.43 -13.78
CA PRO A 51 -10.26 10.36 -13.42
C PRO A 51 -10.46 10.21 -11.90
N ASP A 52 -11.31 11.04 -11.30
CA ASP A 52 -11.68 10.90 -9.89
C ASP A 52 -12.82 9.88 -9.70
N THR A 53 -12.55 8.65 -10.13
CA THR A 53 -13.44 7.48 -10.01
C THR A 53 -12.79 6.39 -9.16
N VAL A 54 -13.53 5.34 -8.82
CA VAL A 54 -12.96 4.19 -8.09
C VAL A 54 -11.86 3.55 -8.92
N GLU A 55 -12.11 3.36 -10.21
CA GLU A 55 -11.18 2.80 -11.19
C GLU A 55 -9.95 3.72 -11.36
N GLY A 56 -10.15 5.03 -11.52
CA GLY A 56 -9.04 5.98 -11.67
C GLY A 56 -8.14 6.04 -10.44
N ARG A 57 -8.73 6.08 -9.24
CA ARG A 57 -7.97 6.02 -7.96
C ARG A 57 -7.20 4.70 -7.83
N PHE A 58 -7.79 3.60 -8.29
CA PHE A 58 -7.11 2.30 -8.34
C PHE A 58 -5.90 2.32 -9.28
N GLU A 59 -6.03 2.88 -10.48
CA GLU A 59 -4.93 2.97 -11.45
C GLU A 59 -3.78 3.84 -10.93
N VAL A 60 -4.09 4.98 -10.31
CA VAL A 60 -3.08 5.87 -9.71
C VAL A 60 -2.35 5.17 -8.56
N LEU A 61 -3.05 4.45 -7.67
CA LEU A 61 -2.42 3.67 -6.61
C LEU A 61 -1.55 2.53 -7.20
N THR A 62 -2.08 1.80 -8.18
CA THR A 62 -1.38 0.72 -8.87
C THR A 62 -0.06 1.20 -9.44
N LEU A 63 -0.04 2.35 -10.11
CA LEU A 63 1.17 2.97 -10.64
C LEU A 63 2.21 3.22 -9.55
N HIS A 64 1.82 3.80 -8.41
CA HIS A 64 2.76 4.05 -7.31
C HIS A 64 3.36 2.74 -6.77
N VAL A 65 2.56 1.69 -6.62
CA VAL A 65 3.03 0.38 -6.13
C VAL A 65 3.98 -0.27 -7.14
N ILE A 66 3.68 -0.22 -8.43
CA ILE A 66 4.56 -0.71 -9.50
C ILE A 66 5.93 -0.04 -9.44
N LEU A 67 5.96 1.31 -9.32
CA LEU A 67 7.20 2.07 -9.25
C LEU A 67 8.03 1.72 -8.00
N LEU A 68 7.39 1.47 -6.86
CA LEU A 68 8.07 1.04 -5.65
C LEU A 68 8.66 -0.36 -5.79
N ILE A 69 7.92 -1.31 -6.37
CA ILE A 69 8.40 -2.68 -6.61
C ILE A 69 9.57 -2.69 -7.60
N ASP A 70 9.49 -1.94 -8.70
CA ASP A 70 10.60 -1.77 -9.65
C ASP A 70 11.83 -1.17 -8.95
N ARG A 71 11.64 -0.11 -8.15
CA ARG A 71 12.75 0.53 -7.43
C ARG A 71 13.45 -0.42 -6.44
N LEU A 72 12.68 -1.19 -5.68
CA LEU A 72 13.21 -2.21 -4.77
C LEU A 72 13.99 -3.27 -5.54
N GLY A 73 13.47 -3.72 -6.69
CA GLY A 73 14.10 -4.75 -7.51
C GLY A 73 15.45 -4.36 -8.10
N ARG A 74 15.68 -3.05 -8.31
CA ARG A 74 16.95 -2.50 -8.80
C ARG A 74 18.01 -2.30 -7.70
N SER A 75 17.66 -2.46 -6.42
CA SER A 75 18.52 -2.09 -5.30
C SER A 75 19.41 -3.24 -4.81
N ASP A 76 18.84 -4.42 -4.52
CA ASP A 76 19.57 -5.64 -4.09
C ASP A 76 18.66 -6.88 -4.21
N PRO A 77 19.15 -8.06 -4.67
CA PRO A 77 18.45 -9.34 -4.51
C PRO A 77 17.91 -9.64 -3.11
N ALA A 78 18.55 -9.15 -2.05
CA ALA A 78 18.11 -9.27 -0.66
C ALA A 78 16.75 -8.59 -0.39
N GLU A 79 16.34 -7.63 -1.22
CA GLU A 79 15.05 -6.93 -1.14
C GLU A 79 13.91 -7.69 -1.86
N ALA A 80 14.17 -8.92 -2.35
CA ALA A 80 13.14 -9.75 -2.97
C ALA A 80 11.96 -10.03 -2.03
N SER A 81 12.22 -10.26 -0.73
CA SER A 81 11.16 -10.42 0.28
C SER A 81 10.34 -9.13 0.45
N ALA A 82 11.00 -7.97 0.51
CA ALA A 82 10.32 -6.69 0.66
C ALA A 82 9.38 -6.37 -0.52
N ARG A 83 9.77 -6.73 -1.76
CA ARG A 83 8.88 -6.60 -2.93
C ARG A 83 7.63 -7.46 -2.81
N GLN A 84 7.80 -8.73 -2.44
CA GLN A 84 6.69 -9.65 -2.29
C GLN A 84 5.76 -9.20 -1.16
N GLU A 85 6.31 -8.84 -0.01
CA GLU A 85 5.54 -8.33 1.13
C GLU A 85 4.78 -7.04 0.78
N LEU A 86 5.37 -6.13 0.00
CA LEU A 86 4.68 -4.92 -0.46
C LEU A 86 3.50 -5.27 -1.39
N PHE A 87 3.71 -6.21 -2.30
CA PHE A 87 2.66 -6.69 -3.19
C PHE A 87 1.53 -7.40 -2.44
N ASP A 88 1.86 -8.21 -1.42
CA ASP A 88 0.88 -8.92 -0.59
C ASP A 88 0.05 -7.94 0.24
N VAL A 89 0.67 -6.92 0.83
CA VAL A 89 -0.03 -5.84 1.54
C VAL A 89 -0.99 -5.11 0.61
N TYR A 90 -0.54 -4.80 -0.61
CA TYR A 90 -1.35 -4.15 -1.63
C TYR A 90 -2.58 -5.00 -2.02
N LEU A 91 -2.38 -6.30 -2.29
CA LEU A 91 -3.50 -7.19 -2.63
C LEU A 91 -4.49 -7.35 -1.47
N ALA A 92 -4.02 -7.40 -0.23
CA ALA A 92 -4.88 -7.49 0.94
C ALA A 92 -5.76 -6.24 1.11
N ASP A 93 -5.20 -5.05 0.85
CA ASP A 93 -5.94 -3.79 0.91
C ASP A 93 -7.05 -3.73 -0.17
N LEU A 94 -6.74 -4.21 -1.39
CA LEU A 94 -7.72 -4.30 -2.47
C LEU A 94 -8.83 -5.32 -2.21
N ASP A 95 -8.48 -6.51 -1.69
CA ASP A 95 -9.47 -7.52 -1.32
C ASP A 95 -10.44 -6.97 -0.27
N GLY A 96 -9.91 -6.27 0.75
CA GLY A 96 -10.71 -5.55 1.74
C GLY A 96 -11.63 -4.51 1.10
N ALA A 97 -11.10 -3.63 0.25
CA ALA A 97 -11.87 -2.59 -0.42
C ALA A 97 -13.00 -3.16 -1.29
N LEU A 98 -12.75 -4.25 -2.04
CA LEU A 98 -13.79 -4.92 -2.84
C LEU A 98 -14.93 -5.45 -1.95
N ARG A 99 -14.58 -6.07 -0.82
CA ARG A 99 -15.58 -6.60 0.12
C ARG A 99 -16.38 -5.48 0.78
N GLU A 100 -15.74 -4.39 1.16
CA GLU A 100 -16.38 -3.19 1.69
C GLU A 100 -17.35 -2.55 0.68
N MET A 101 -17.04 -2.63 -0.61
CA MET A 101 -17.93 -2.24 -1.71
C MET A 101 -19.07 -3.25 -1.99
N GLY A 102 -19.24 -4.28 -1.15
CA GLY A 102 -20.31 -5.26 -1.27
C GLY A 102 -20.08 -6.34 -2.33
N VAL A 103 -18.84 -6.52 -2.80
CA VAL A 103 -18.51 -7.64 -3.69
C VAL A 103 -18.56 -8.93 -2.90
N GLY A 104 -19.52 -9.79 -3.23
CA GLY A 104 -19.69 -11.09 -2.55
C GLY A 104 -18.50 -12.03 -2.74
N ASP A 105 -18.32 -12.94 -1.77
CA ASP A 105 -17.19 -13.90 -1.68
C ASP A 105 -17.00 -14.74 -2.94
N LEU A 106 -18.09 -15.08 -3.63
CA LEU A 106 -18.03 -15.86 -4.88
C LEU A 106 -17.44 -15.05 -6.05
N ALA A 107 -17.61 -13.72 -6.04
CA ALA A 107 -17.15 -12.83 -7.09
C ALA A 107 -15.77 -12.21 -6.80
N VAL A 108 -15.39 -12.06 -5.53
CA VAL A 108 -14.14 -11.40 -5.12
C VAL A 108 -12.92 -12.12 -5.67
N GLY A 109 -12.87 -13.46 -5.60
CA GLY A 109 -11.74 -14.24 -6.13
C GLY A 109 -11.54 -14.03 -7.64
N LYS A 110 -12.62 -13.97 -8.42
CA LYS A 110 -12.56 -13.67 -9.86
C LYS A 110 -12.07 -12.25 -10.13
N ARG A 111 -12.47 -11.27 -9.31
CA ARG A 111 -11.98 -9.89 -9.42
C ARG A 111 -10.51 -9.78 -9.05
N MET A 112 -10.10 -10.38 -7.93
CA MET A 112 -8.70 -10.41 -7.49
C MET A 112 -7.78 -11.05 -8.53
N ARG A 113 -8.22 -12.13 -9.18
CA ARG A 113 -7.47 -12.73 -10.29
C ARG A 113 -7.26 -11.74 -11.44
N LYS A 114 -8.34 -11.08 -11.90
CA LYS A 114 -8.25 -10.08 -12.97
C LYS A 114 -7.36 -8.90 -12.58
N LEU A 115 -7.44 -8.44 -11.32
CA LEU A 115 -6.58 -7.38 -10.80
C LEU A 115 -5.11 -7.79 -10.82
N GLY A 116 -4.79 -9.02 -10.41
CA GLY A 116 -3.43 -9.57 -10.48
C GLY A 116 -2.90 -9.65 -11.92
N GLU A 117 -3.68 -10.22 -12.85
CA GLU A 117 -3.32 -10.30 -14.27
C GLU A 117 -3.05 -8.90 -14.85
N ALA A 118 -3.93 -7.94 -14.55
CA ALA A 118 -3.82 -6.58 -15.02
C ALA A 118 -2.66 -5.81 -14.35
N PHE A 119 -2.33 -6.12 -13.10
CA PHE A 119 -1.16 -5.58 -12.41
C PHE A 119 0.14 -5.99 -13.12
N TYR A 120 0.35 -7.30 -13.34
CA TYR A 120 1.60 -7.78 -13.96
C TYR A 120 1.74 -7.30 -15.40
N GLY A 121 0.65 -7.23 -16.17
CA GLY A 121 0.66 -6.66 -17.51
C GLY A 121 1.09 -5.17 -17.53
N ARG A 122 0.62 -4.39 -16.56
CA ARG A 122 1.05 -2.99 -16.38
C ARG A 122 2.49 -2.90 -15.90
N ALA A 123 2.89 -3.72 -14.93
CA ALA A 123 4.25 -3.71 -14.39
C ALA A 123 5.29 -3.94 -15.49
N ALA A 124 5.08 -4.95 -16.35
CA ALA A 124 5.94 -5.22 -17.50
C ALA A 124 5.96 -4.06 -18.51
N SER A 125 4.81 -3.43 -18.76
CA SER A 125 4.71 -2.27 -19.66
C SER A 125 5.48 -1.06 -19.11
N TYR A 126 5.36 -0.78 -17.80
CA TYR A 126 6.06 0.30 -17.14
C TYR A 126 7.57 0.04 -17.08
N GLU A 127 7.99 -1.19 -16.79
CA GLU A 127 9.40 -1.59 -16.84
C GLU A 127 10.01 -1.31 -18.22
N ALA A 128 9.36 -1.76 -19.28
CA ALA A 128 9.81 -1.53 -20.66
C ALA A 128 9.86 -0.04 -21.02
N ALA A 129 8.83 0.73 -20.65
CA ALA A 129 8.78 2.17 -20.92
C ALA A 129 9.85 2.95 -20.15
N LEU A 130 10.11 2.59 -18.89
CA LEU A 130 11.16 3.21 -18.07
C LEU A 130 12.57 2.86 -18.56
N ALA A 131 12.77 1.64 -19.08
CA ALA A 131 14.03 1.21 -19.66
C ALA A 131 14.36 1.95 -20.98
N ALA A 132 13.35 2.47 -21.68
CA ALA A 132 13.52 3.22 -22.92
C ALA A 132 13.94 4.69 -22.73
N LEU A 133 13.97 5.18 -21.49
CA LEU A 133 14.39 6.56 -21.22
C LEU A 133 15.81 6.82 -21.75
N PRO A 134 16.09 8.01 -22.33
CA PRO A 134 15.29 9.24 -22.23
C PRO A 134 14.16 9.40 -23.26
N GLU A 135 13.88 8.40 -24.11
CA GLU A 135 12.71 8.44 -25.01
C GLU A 135 11.41 8.38 -24.18
N VAL A 136 10.69 9.50 -24.09
CA VAL A 136 9.51 9.62 -23.21
C VAL A 136 8.21 9.15 -23.85
N ALA A 137 8.14 9.10 -25.18
CA ALA A 137 6.90 8.78 -25.90
C ALA A 137 6.25 7.43 -25.49
N PRO A 138 7.01 6.33 -25.25
CA PRO A 138 6.42 5.09 -24.76
C PRO A 138 5.78 5.22 -23.37
N LEU A 139 6.41 6.00 -22.48
CA LEU A 139 5.91 6.23 -21.12
C LEU A 139 4.67 7.12 -21.13
N GLU A 140 4.68 8.20 -21.92
CA GLU A 140 3.52 9.08 -22.08
C GLU A 140 2.32 8.32 -22.65
N ALA A 141 2.52 7.51 -23.69
CA ALA A 141 1.46 6.70 -24.27
C ALA A 141 0.91 5.64 -23.30
N LEU A 142 1.76 5.11 -22.41
CA LEU A 142 1.34 4.16 -21.38
C LEU A 142 0.52 4.86 -20.29
N ILE A 143 0.98 6.00 -19.79
CA ILE A 143 0.26 6.78 -18.77
C ILE A 143 -1.08 7.23 -19.32
N ALA A 144 -1.12 7.74 -20.56
CA ALA A 144 -2.36 8.16 -21.21
C ALA A 144 -3.41 7.03 -21.20
N ARG A 145 -3.05 5.84 -21.69
CA ARG A 145 -4.01 4.73 -21.82
C ARG A 145 -4.37 3.98 -20.54
N THR A 146 -3.73 4.31 -19.41
CA THR A 146 -3.92 3.57 -18.15
C THR A 146 -4.43 4.45 -17.02
N VAL A 147 -3.88 5.65 -16.89
CA VAL A 147 -4.15 6.56 -15.77
C VAL A 147 -5.07 7.72 -16.20
N LEU A 148 -5.12 8.05 -17.49
CA LEU A 148 -5.88 9.19 -18.02
C LEU A 148 -7.11 8.80 -18.86
N ASP A 149 -7.26 7.52 -19.20
CA ASP A 149 -8.44 6.95 -19.87
C ASP A 149 -9.53 6.56 -18.85
#